data_AF-A0A0S8FB64-F1
#
_entry.id   AF-A0A0S8FB64-F1
#
_cell.length_a   1.000
_cell.length_b   1.000
_cell.length_c   1.000
_cell.angle_alpha   90.00
_cell.angle_beta   90.00
_cell.angle_gamma   90.00
#
_symmetry.space_group_name_H-M   'P 1'
#
loop_
_entity.id
_entity.type
_entity.pdbx_description
1 polymer ?
#
loop_
_entity_poly.entity_id
_entity_poly.type
_entity_poly.pdbx_seq_one_letter_code
_entity_poly.pdbx_strand_id
1 'polypeptide(L)'
;MHGKGEFLGPRREEVIPGKANGLGAFGGVFTPSILTILGVIMYLRFGWVVGNVGLAATLVIVTLSTTLTFLTALSISEIATDQQVKAGGAYYMVSRSMGIETGGAIGIPLYLAQTLSVALYTVGFAESLVSIVPFLNLKAVAIVTTLAVAGLAL
;
A
#
# COMPACT_ATOMS: atom_id res chain seq x y z
N MET A 1 -27.68 53.11 -0.51
CA MET A 1 -27.68 52.30 0.72
C MET A 1 -27.88 50.85 0.28
N HIS A 2 -26.79 50.12 0.04
CA HIS A 2 -26.14 49.18 0.96
C HIS A 2 -26.86 47.81 1.00
N GLY A 3 -26.31 46.83 0.28
CA GLY A 3 -26.86 45.46 0.18
C GLY A 3 -25.79 44.46 -0.29
N LYS A 4 -24.71 44.37 0.49
CA LYS A 4 -23.64 43.38 0.58
C LYS A 4 -23.64 42.24 -0.45
N GLY A 5 -22.60 42.22 -1.28
CA GLY A 5 -22.13 40.99 -1.92
C GLY A 5 -21.67 40.01 -0.86
N GLU A 6 -22.39 38.89 -0.71
CA GLU A 6 -21.90 37.76 0.06
C GLU A 6 -20.72 37.15 -0.69
N PHE A 7 -19.52 37.47 -0.20
CA PHE A 7 -18.30 36.78 -0.55
C PHE A 7 -18.48 35.32 -0.10
N LEU A 8 -18.84 34.44 -1.05
CA LEU A 8 -18.84 33.00 -0.89
C LEU A 8 -17.37 32.54 -0.71
N GLY A 9 -16.84 32.73 0.49
CA GLY A 9 -15.60 32.09 0.91
C GLY A 9 -15.76 30.56 0.76
N PRO A 10 -14.66 29.83 0.56
CA PRO A 10 -14.71 28.37 0.46
C PRO A 10 -15.46 27.82 1.67
N ARG A 11 -16.53 27.03 1.41
CA ARG A 11 -17.34 26.39 2.45
C ARG A 11 -16.40 25.73 3.45
N ARG A 12 -16.39 26.21 4.70
CA ARG A 12 -15.71 25.54 5.81
C ARG A 12 -16.36 24.19 5.97
N GLU A 13 -15.74 23.19 5.36
CA GLU A 13 -16.18 21.82 5.41
C GLU A 13 -15.99 21.31 6.85
N GLU A 14 -17.10 20.98 7.52
CA GLU A 14 -17.08 20.48 8.90
C GLU A 14 -16.19 19.24 9.03
N VAL A 15 -15.36 19.28 10.08
CA VAL A 15 -14.46 18.20 10.49
C VAL A 15 -15.29 17.12 11.17
N ILE A 16 -15.21 15.89 10.68
CA ILE A 16 -15.82 14.75 11.40
C ILE A 16 -15.02 14.58 12.69
N PRO A 17 -15.60 14.78 13.88
CA PRO A 17 -14.87 14.61 15.13
C PRO A 17 -14.38 13.17 15.24
N GLY A 18 -13.12 13.01 15.66
CA GLY A 18 -12.49 11.71 15.85
C GLY A 18 -13.37 10.81 16.72
N LYS A 19 -13.75 9.65 16.20
CA LYS A 19 -14.58 8.69 16.93
C LYS A 19 -13.81 8.20 18.15
N ALA A 20 -14.42 8.21 19.33
CA ALA A 20 -13.78 7.78 20.59
C ALA A 20 -13.23 6.33 20.57
N ASN A 21 -13.69 5.51 19.61
CA ASN A 21 -13.23 4.13 19.38
C ASN A 21 -12.46 3.96 18.05
N GLY A 22 -11.75 4.99 17.59
CA GLY A 22 -10.89 4.90 16.39
C GLY A 22 -9.67 3.98 16.59
N LEU A 23 -9.13 3.45 15.50
CA LEU A 23 -7.88 2.69 15.54
C LEU A 23 -6.71 3.64 15.90
N GLY A 24 -5.90 3.30 16.90
CA GLY A 24 -4.70 4.06 17.26
C GLY A 24 -3.55 3.88 16.28
N ALA A 25 -2.46 4.65 16.40
CA ALA A 25 -1.32 4.59 15.48
C ALA A 25 -0.69 3.19 15.37
N PHE A 26 -0.56 2.48 16.50
CA PHE A 26 0.00 1.12 16.51
C PHE A 26 -0.92 0.09 15.84
N GLY A 27 -2.17 -0.02 16.30
CA GLY A 27 -3.10 -1.02 15.78
C GLY A 27 -3.67 -0.69 14.40
N GLY A 28 -3.79 0.60 14.06
CA GLY A 28 -4.39 1.07 12.82
C GLY A 28 -3.42 1.30 11.67
N VAL A 29 -2.14 1.56 11.95
CA VAL A 29 -1.16 1.93 10.92
C VAL A 29 0.08 1.04 10.97
N PHE A 30 0.76 0.94 12.11
CA PHE A 30 2.02 0.21 12.22
C PHE A 30 1.87 -1.29 11.95
N THR A 31 0.94 -1.97 12.64
CA THR A 31 0.74 -3.41 12.46
C THR A 31 0.31 -3.76 11.03
N PRO A 32 -0.69 -3.10 10.43
CA PRO A 32 -1.04 -3.34 9.02
C PRO A 32 0.13 -3.05 8.06
N SER A 33 0.89 -1.97 8.29
CA SER A 33 2.00 -1.61 7.41
C SER A 33 3.10 -2.68 7.40
N ILE A 34 3.52 -3.17 8.57
CA ILE A 34 4.52 -4.24 8.65
C ILE A 34 4.03 -5.50 7.94
N LEU A 35 2.76 -5.88 8.11
CA LEU A 35 2.18 -7.05 7.43
C LEU A 35 2.20 -6.91 5.91
N THR A 36 2.06 -5.69 5.38
CA THR A 36 2.15 -5.46 3.94
C THR A 36 3.58 -5.45 3.40
N ILE A 37 4.57 -5.03 4.21
CA ILE A 37 5.98 -5.02 3.81
C ILE A 37 6.57 -6.44 3.87
N LEU A 38 6.26 -7.18 4.93
CA LEU A 38 6.74 -8.55 5.14
C LEU A 38 5.99 -9.53 4.24
N GLY A 39 6.43 -9.64 2.99
CA GLY A 39 5.78 -10.43 1.96
C GLY A 39 6.52 -11.70 1.53
N VAL A 40 5.93 -12.38 0.54
CA VAL A 40 6.47 -13.56 -0.15
C VAL A 40 7.94 -13.43 -0.58
N ILE A 41 8.36 -12.26 -1.07
CA ILE A 41 9.73 -12.05 -1.57
C ILE A 41 10.76 -12.23 -0.44
N MET A 42 10.47 -11.72 0.75
CA MET A 42 11.37 -11.84 1.89
C MET A 42 11.58 -13.30 2.29
N TYR A 43 10.52 -14.11 2.28
CA TYR A 43 10.59 -15.50 2.71
C TYR A 43 11.12 -16.45 1.62
N LEU A 44 10.68 -16.30 0.37
CA LEU A 44 11.01 -17.26 -0.70
C LEU A 44 12.20 -16.85 -1.56
N ARG A 45 12.47 -15.55 -1.71
CA ARG A 45 13.43 -15.05 -2.70
C ARG A 45 14.69 -14.47 -2.07
N PHE A 46 14.61 -13.92 -0.86
CA PHE A 46 15.75 -13.28 -0.21
C PHE A 46 16.97 -14.21 -0.08
N GLY A 47 16.78 -15.45 0.35
CA GLY A 47 17.87 -16.43 0.46
C GLY A 47 18.54 -16.75 -0.88
N TRP A 48 17.74 -16.86 -1.95
CA TRP A 48 18.27 -17.06 -3.30
C TRP A 48 19.07 -15.86 -3.79
N VAL A 49 18.61 -14.63 -3.52
CA VAL A 49 19.34 -13.39 -3.88
C VAL A 49 20.70 -13.34 -3.18
N VAL A 50 20.74 -13.59 -1.86
CA VAL A 50 22.00 -13.63 -1.10
C VAL A 50 22.95 -14.70 -1.64
N GLY A 51 22.42 -15.87 -2.01
CA GLY A 51 23.20 -16.97 -2.56
C GLY A 51 23.83 -16.68 -3.93
N ASN A 52 23.16 -15.92 -4.80
CA ASN A 52 23.66 -15.63 -6.15
C ASN A 52 24.51 -14.36 -6.21
N VAL A 53 24.12 -13.32 -5.46
CA VAL A 53 24.73 -11.97 -5.54
C VAL A 53 25.78 -11.77 -4.44
N GLY A 54 25.74 -12.59 -3.37
CA GLY A 54 26.62 -12.48 -2.22
C GLY A 54 26.12 -11.49 -1.17
N LEU A 55 26.64 -11.62 0.06
CA LEU A 55 26.19 -10.84 1.21
C LEU A 55 26.41 -9.34 1.05
N ALA A 56 27.63 -8.92 0.68
CA ALA A 56 28.00 -7.51 0.60
C ALA A 56 27.14 -6.74 -0.42
N ALA A 57 26.97 -7.31 -1.62
CA ALA A 57 26.15 -6.70 -2.65
C ALA A 57 24.65 -6.73 -2.29
N THR A 58 24.16 -7.78 -1.63
CA THR A 58 22.77 -7.81 -1.13
C THR A 58 22.53 -6.71 -0.09
N LEU A 59 23.47 -6.47 0.82
CA LEU A 59 23.36 -5.38 1.80
C LEU A 59 23.29 -4.00 1.12
N VAL A 60 24.07 -3.77 0.05
CA VAL A 60 23.99 -2.53 -0.73
C VAL A 60 22.60 -2.37 -1.37
N ILE A 61 22.07 -3.42 -2.00
CA ILE A 61 20.74 -3.41 -2.62
C ILE A 61 19.65 -3.09 -1.59
N VAL A 62 19.67 -3.76 -0.44
CA VAL A 62 18.69 -3.55 0.63
C VAL A 62 18.77 -2.13 1.21
N THR A 63 19.99 -1.64 1.44
CA THR A 63 20.20 -0.28 1.97
C THR A 63 19.68 0.79 1.02
N LEU A 64 19.96 0.63 -0.28
CA LEU A 64 19.48 1.55 -1.32
C LEU A 64 17.95 1.52 -1.42
N SER A 65 17.34 0.33 -1.47
CA SER A 65 15.89 0.16 -1.53
C SER A 65 15.18 0.74 -0.30
N THR A 66 15.76 0.52 0.89
CA THR A 66 15.23 1.08 2.15
C THR A 66 15.31 2.60 2.16
N THR A 67 16.39 3.18 1.63
CA THR A 67 16.55 4.64 1.52
C THR A 67 15.50 5.25 0.58
N LEU A 68 15.23 4.63 -0.58
CA LEU A 68 14.17 5.09 -1.48
C LEU A 68 12.79 5.03 -0.83
N THR A 69 12.50 3.95 -0.12
CA THR A 69 11.22 3.78 0.58
C THR A 69 11.07 4.80 1.71
N PHE A 70 12.16 5.05 2.45
CA PHE A 70 12.20 6.03 3.53
C PHE A 70 11.96 7.46 3.02
N LEU A 71 12.63 7.87 1.93
CA LEU A 71 12.40 9.18 1.31
C LEU A 71 10.96 9.32 0.82
N THR A 72 10.40 8.27 0.21
CA THR A 72 8.99 8.26 -0.22
C THR A 72 8.04 8.41 0.97
N ALA A 73 8.33 7.73 2.09
CA ALA A 73 7.53 7.83 3.31
C ALA A 73 7.57 9.24 3.92
N LEU A 74 8.72 9.94 3.86
CA LEU A 74 8.82 11.34 4.27
C LEU A 74 7.95 12.25 3.41
N SER A 75 7.98 12.08 2.08
CA SER A 75 7.10 12.84 1.18
C SER A 75 5.61 12.58 1.45
N ILE A 76 5.22 11.33 1.70
CA ILE A 76 3.84 10.99 2.06
C ILE A 76 3.46 11.58 3.42
N SER A 77 4.40 11.64 4.37
CA SER A 77 4.17 12.26 5.69
C SER A 77 3.90 13.76 5.59
N GLU A 78 4.58 14.47 4.68
CA GLU A 78 4.31 15.88 4.38
C GLU A 78 2.89 16.05 3.82
N ILE A 79 2.53 15.26 2.81
CA ILE A 79 1.19 15.27 2.19
C ILE A 79 0.10 14.97 3.23
N ALA A 80 0.34 14.01 4.13
CA ALA A 80 -0.60 13.63 5.18
C ALA A 80 -0.78 14.72 6.26
N THR A 81 0.16 15.67 6.36
CA THR A 81 0.11 16.79 7.34
C THR A 81 -0.39 18.09 6.70
N ASP A 82 -0.31 18.23 5.37
CA ASP A 82 -0.67 19.44 4.62
C ASP A 82 -2.18 19.76 4.61
N GLN A 83 -3.04 18.72 4.49
CA GLN A 83 -4.49 18.90 4.38
C GLN A 83 -5.23 18.12 5.46
N GLN A 84 -6.36 18.66 5.94
CA GLN A 84 -7.19 17.96 6.92
C GLN A 84 -7.80 16.69 6.29
N VAL A 85 -7.28 15.55 6.74
CA VAL A 85 -7.65 14.24 6.22
C VAL A 85 -9.06 13.89 6.69
N LYS A 86 -10.05 14.00 5.79
CA LYS A 86 -11.38 13.40 6.00
C LYS A 86 -11.30 11.88 5.89
N ALA A 87 -12.39 11.18 6.22
CA ALA A 87 -12.49 9.74 5.99
C ALA A 87 -12.17 9.40 4.52
N GLY A 88 -11.05 8.71 4.28
CA GLY A 88 -10.53 8.38 2.97
C GLY A 88 -9.18 7.65 3.06
N GLY A 89 -8.79 6.92 2.01
CA GLY A 89 -7.51 6.20 1.94
C GLY A 89 -6.36 7.03 1.35
N ALA A 90 -5.23 6.38 1.06
CA ALA A 90 -4.03 7.03 0.52
C ALA A 90 -4.27 7.85 -0.77
N TYR A 91 -5.06 7.32 -1.71
CA TYR A 91 -5.38 8.04 -2.96
C TYR A 91 -6.20 9.32 -2.71
N TYR A 92 -7.12 9.28 -1.73
CA TYR A 92 -7.90 10.46 -1.36
C TYR A 92 -7.00 11.55 -0.76
N MET A 93 -6.00 11.18 0.05
CA MET A 93 -5.03 12.12 0.59
C MET A 93 -4.23 12.81 -0.53
N VAL A 94 -3.67 12.03 -1.46
CA VAL A 94 -2.82 12.57 -2.53
C VAL A 94 -3.60 13.45 -3.51
N SER A 95 -4.76 12.99 -3.99
CA SER A 95 -5.58 13.74 -4.96
C SER A 95 -6.12 15.06 -4.39
N ARG A 96 -6.32 15.13 -3.07
CA ARG A 96 -6.75 16.37 -2.38
C ARG A 96 -5.62 17.38 -2.29
N SER A 97 -4.41 16.98 -1.89
CA SER A 97 -3.28 17.91 -1.73
C SER A 97 -2.66 18.33 -3.07
N MET A 98 -2.60 17.45 -4.07
CA MET A 98 -1.86 17.67 -5.32
C MET A 98 -2.76 17.93 -6.54
N GLY A 99 -4.09 17.86 -6.38
CA GLY A 99 -5.06 17.99 -7.47
C GLY A 99 -5.28 16.70 -8.28
N ILE A 100 -6.29 16.73 -9.16
CA ILE A 100 -6.77 15.55 -9.88
C ILE A 100 -5.78 15.02 -10.93
N GLU A 101 -5.01 15.91 -11.57
CA GLU A 101 -4.02 15.55 -12.59
C GLU A 101 -2.86 14.73 -11.99
N THR A 102 -2.22 15.25 -10.94
CA THR A 102 -1.15 14.56 -10.22
C THR A 102 -1.68 13.34 -9.46
N GLY A 103 -2.88 13.44 -8.88
CA GLY A 103 -3.55 12.31 -8.24
C GLY A 103 -3.76 11.15 -9.20
N GLY A 104 -4.25 11.40 -10.41
CA GLY A 104 -4.40 10.37 -11.47
C GLY A 104 -3.06 9.78 -11.91
N ALA A 105 -2.04 10.61 -12.10
CA ALA A 105 -0.71 10.18 -12.50
C ALA A 105 -0.05 9.23 -11.50
N ILE A 106 -0.30 9.38 -10.20
CA ILE A 106 0.19 8.48 -9.15
C ILE A 106 -0.76 7.29 -8.94
N GLY A 107 -2.07 7.52 -9.02
CA GLY A 107 -3.08 6.51 -8.73
C GLY A 107 -3.13 5.35 -9.73
N ILE A 108 -2.95 5.62 -11.02
CA ILE A 108 -2.98 4.57 -12.06
C ILE A 108 -1.81 3.58 -11.87
N PRO A 109 -0.55 4.01 -11.72
CA PRO A 109 0.56 3.11 -11.37
C PRO A 109 0.35 2.38 -10.05
N LEU A 110 -0.18 3.05 -9.02
CA LEU A 110 -0.45 2.43 -7.73
C LEU A 110 -1.46 1.29 -7.86
N TYR A 111 -2.54 1.49 -8.62
CA TYR A 111 -3.54 0.45 -8.89
C TYR A 111 -2.94 -0.77 -9.61
N LEU A 112 -2.12 -0.53 -10.63
CA LEU A 112 -1.43 -1.60 -11.36
C LEU A 112 -0.44 -2.34 -10.44
N ALA A 113 0.33 -1.61 -9.62
CA ALA A 113 1.24 -2.20 -8.66
C ALA A 113 0.51 -3.10 -7.66
N GLN A 114 -0.64 -2.66 -7.14
CA GLN A 114 -1.45 -3.49 -6.23
C GLN A 114 -2.05 -4.72 -6.92
N THR A 115 -2.49 -4.59 -8.17
CA THR A 115 -2.99 -5.73 -8.95
C THR A 115 -1.90 -6.79 -9.16
N LEU A 116 -0.68 -6.36 -9.51
CA LEU A 116 0.47 -7.25 -9.65
C LEU A 116 0.91 -7.85 -8.31
N SER A 117 0.80 -7.08 -7.23
CA SER A 117 1.10 -7.54 -5.86
C SER A 117 0.20 -8.69 -5.45
N VAL A 118 -1.12 -8.59 -5.71
CA VAL A 118 -2.07 -9.70 -5.46
C VAL A 118 -1.66 -10.95 -6.23
N ALA A 119 -1.33 -10.83 -7.52
CA ALA A 119 -0.88 -11.97 -8.32
C ALA A 119 0.43 -12.59 -7.80
N LEU A 120 1.38 -11.76 -7.36
CA LEU A 120 2.64 -12.24 -6.78
C LEU A 120 2.39 -12.98 -5.46
N TYR A 121 1.52 -12.48 -4.60
CA TYR A 121 1.20 -13.14 -3.33
C TYR A 121 0.43 -14.45 -3.52
N THR A 122 -0.52 -14.53 -4.46
CA THR A 122 -1.26 -15.79 -4.72
C THR A 122 -0.34 -16.87 -5.28
N VAL A 123 0.60 -16.51 -6.18
CA VAL A 123 1.58 -17.45 -6.72
C VAL A 123 2.58 -17.87 -5.65
N GLY A 124 3.13 -16.94 -4.86
CA GLY A 124 4.07 -17.28 -3.79
C GLY A 124 3.44 -18.14 -2.69
N PHE A 125 2.15 -17.94 -2.40
CA PHE A 125 1.40 -18.84 -1.53
C PHE A 125 1.28 -20.25 -2.14
N ALA A 126 0.96 -20.36 -3.43
CA ALA A 126 0.89 -21.65 -4.11
C ALA A 126 2.24 -22.39 -4.13
N GLU A 127 3.35 -21.68 -4.38
CA GLU A 127 4.72 -22.24 -4.30
C GLU A 127 5.00 -22.77 -2.90
N SER A 128 4.68 -22.00 -1.87
CA SER A 128 4.89 -22.38 -0.47
C SER A 128 4.08 -23.61 -0.08
N LEU A 129 2.81 -23.67 -0.50
CA LEU A 129 1.91 -24.77 -0.17
C LEU A 129 2.32 -26.08 -0.84
N VAL A 130 2.69 -26.05 -2.12
CA VAL A 130 3.16 -27.23 -2.86
C VAL A 130 4.48 -27.76 -2.30
N SER A 131 5.35 -26.86 -1.80
CA SER A 131 6.60 -27.26 -1.13
C SER A 131 6.34 -28.12 0.12
N ILE A 132 5.28 -27.81 0.88
CA ILE A 132 4.89 -28.59 2.07
C ILE A 132 4.07 -29.83 1.69
N VAL A 133 3.26 -29.72 0.63
CA VAL A 133 2.26 -30.72 0.23
C VAL A 133 2.46 -31.11 -1.24
N PRO A 134 3.42 -32.00 -1.54
CA PRO A 134 3.89 -32.25 -2.91
C PRO A 134 2.89 -33.01 -3.79
N PHE A 135 1.78 -33.50 -3.25
CA PHE A 135 0.71 -34.13 -4.04
C PHE A 135 -0.17 -33.11 -4.78
N LEU A 136 -0.08 -31.82 -4.45
CA LEU A 136 -0.87 -30.75 -5.07
C LEU A 136 -0.20 -30.21 -6.33
N ASN A 137 -1.00 -29.93 -7.35
CA ASN A 137 -0.51 -29.28 -8.57
C ASN A 137 -0.47 -27.76 -8.38
N LEU A 138 0.71 -27.15 -8.59
CA LEU A 138 0.93 -25.71 -8.47
C LEU A 138 -0.09 -24.87 -9.24
N LYS A 139 -0.41 -25.26 -10.48
CA LYS A 139 -1.35 -24.50 -11.32
C LYS A 139 -2.77 -24.55 -10.74
N ALA A 140 -3.19 -25.72 -10.25
CA ALA A 140 -4.50 -25.88 -9.64
C ALA A 140 -4.62 -25.05 -8.36
N VAL A 141 -3.61 -25.09 -7.49
CA VAL A 141 -3.59 -24.31 -6.25
C VAL A 141 -3.61 -22.81 -6.55
N ALA A 142 -2.78 -22.33 -7.48
CA ALA A 142 -2.72 -20.91 -7.83
C ALA A 142 -4.04 -20.38 -8.43
N ILE A 143 -4.71 -21.18 -9.26
CA ILE A 143 -6.02 -20.81 -9.82
C ILE A 143 -7.09 -20.78 -8.73
N VAL A 144 -7.15 -21.81 -7.88
CA VAL A 144 -8.13 -21.87 -6.79
C VAL A 144 -7.94 -20.73 -5.79
N THR A 145 -6.71 -20.42 -5.40
CA THR A 145 -6.42 -19.32 -4.46
C THR A 145 -6.76 -17.96 -5.05
N THR A 146 -6.44 -17.75 -6.33
CA THR A 146 -6.79 -16.50 -7.03
C THR A 146 -8.31 -16.34 -7.15
N LEU A 147 -9.04 -17.41 -7.50
CA LEU A 147 -10.50 -17.38 -7.56
C LEU A 147 -11.14 -17.17 -6.18
N ALA A 148 -10.60 -17.78 -5.12
CA ALA A 148 -11.07 -17.59 -3.76
C ALA A 148 -10.88 -16.15 -3.28
N VAL A 149 -9.71 -15.55 -3.55
CA VAL A 149 -9.43 -14.14 -3.24
C VAL A 149 -10.33 -13.22 -4.06
N ALA A 150 -10.52 -13.49 -5.35
CA ALA A 150 -11.43 -12.72 -6.19
C ALA A 150 -12.89 -12.82 -5.71
N GLY A 151 -13.33 -14.00 -5.26
CA GLY A 151 -14.67 -14.22 -4.70
C GLY A 151 -14.88 -13.55 -3.34
N LEU A 152 -13.84 -13.46 -2.50
CA LEU A 152 -13.87 -12.71 -1.24
C LEU A 152 -13.88 -11.19 -1.45
N ALA A 153 -13.36 -10.72 -2.58
CA ALA A 153 -13.27 -9.30 -2.91
C ALA A 153 -14.55 -8.71 -3.53
N LEU A 154 -15.51 -9.57 -3.92
CA LEU A 154 -16.83 -9.23 -4.47
C LEU A 154 -17.88 -9.17 -3.36
#